data_AF-A0AAV9NNU0-F1
#
_entry.id   AF-A0AAV9NNU0-F1
#
_cell.length_a   1.000
_cell.length_b   1.000
_cell.length_c   1.000
_cell.angle_alpha   90.00
_cell.angle_beta   90.00
_cell.angle_gamma   90.00
#
_symmetry.space_group_name_H-M   'P 1'
#
loop_
_entity.id
_entity.type
_entity.pdbx_description
1 polymer ?
#
loop_
_entity_poly.entity_id
_entity_poly.type
_entity_poly.pdbx_seq_one_letter_code
_entity_poly.pdbx_strand_id
1 'polypeptide(L)'
;MAYATNLQGKFAHKVGEPVPEFNTDHPIHPAIVHFPIAFNTLAWGLDILYALTTTWVQPEFLTSRFSSPSTILDISRLSYFLLCAGLITTVPAIMSGNIQLVGMIKKNGGPWEKDAAGKAKDTMVPRIKATITHAIINDIVFAVNLYSWYIRKDKAGYTNVGHAPNQTNLIIAFVLLPFLMISAKIGGTLTYNHGVGLNLGRKKIVE
;
A
#
# COMPACT_ATOMS: atom_id res chain seq x y z
N MET A 1 17.21 34.25 17.50
CA MET A 1 17.39 33.08 16.60
C MET A 1 18.48 32.09 17.06
N ALA A 2 18.90 32.08 18.33
CA ALA A 2 20.01 31.24 18.81
C ALA A 2 19.59 30.04 19.70
N TYR A 3 18.29 29.85 19.95
CA TYR A 3 17.78 28.80 20.85
C TYR A 3 17.26 27.54 20.14
N ALA A 4 16.96 27.61 18.84
CA ALA A 4 16.44 26.47 18.07
C ALA A 4 17.53 25.48 17.62
N THR A 5 18.80 25.90 17.59
CA THR A 5 19.93 25.10 17.11
C THR A 5 20.51 24.14 18.16
N ASN A 6 20.23 24.33 19.46
CA ASN A 6 20.78 23.49 20.52
C ASN A 6 19.96 22.21 20.81
N LEU A 7 18.71 22.13 20.36
CA LEU A 7 17.87 20.94 20.57
C LEU A 7 18.07 19.88 19.48
N GLN A 8 18.41 20.28 18.24
CA GLN A 8 18.75 19.32 17.18
C GLN A 8 20.06 18.56 17.45
N GLY A 9 20.98 19.13 18.22
CA GLY A 9 22.23 18.47 18.61
C GLY A 9 22.07 17.35 19.64
N LYS A 10 20.99 17.36 20.45
CA LYS A 10 20.78 16.37 21.51
C LYS A 10 19.96 15.14 21.07
N PHE A 11 19.19 15.27 19.99
CA PHE A 11 18.47 14.14 19.38
C PHE A 11 19.18 13.54 18.16
N ALA A 12 20.28 14.16 17.71
CA ALA A 12 21.28 13.51 16.86
C ALA A 12 22.08 12.48 17.67
N HIS A 13 21.40 11.57 18.36
CA HIS A 13 22.05 10.33 18.78
C HIS A 13 22.54 9.66 17.50
N LYS A 14 23.87 9.55 17.43
CA LYS A 14 24.62 8.76 16.45
C LYS A 14 23.85 7.47 16.22
N VAL A 15 23.25 7.29 15.03
CA VAL A 15 22.84 5.96 14.59
C VAL A 15 24.14 5.17 14.59
N GLY A 16 24.30 4.28 15.56
CA GLY A 16 25.45 3.40 15.62
C GLY A 16 25.59 2.69 14.29
N GLU A 17 26.80 2.52 13.81
CA GLU A 17 27.01 1.67 12.64
C GLU A 17 26.41 0.29 12.94
N PRO A 18 25.67 -0.29 11.97
CA PRO A 18 25.63 0.10 10.57
C PRO A 18 24.52 1.11 10.25
N VAL A 19 24.87 2.14 9.48
CA VAL A 19 23.91 2.88 8.63
C VAL A 19 23.13 1.83 7.82
N PRO A 20 21.82 2.00 7.53
CA PRO A 20 21.10 1.08 6.68
C PRO A 20 21.92 0.78 5.42
N GLU A 21 22.48 -0.44 5.36
CA GLU A 21 22.89 -1.07 4.12
C GLU A 21 21.67 -0.88 3.20
N PHE A 22 21.66 -0.28 2.01
CA PHE A 22 20.41 0.08 1.24
C PHE A 22 19.92 1.53 1.38
N ASN A 23 20.84 2.47 1.64
CA ASN A 23 20.63 3.86 1.24
C ASN A 23 20.56 3.97 -0.30
N THR A 24 19.37 4.13 -0.85
CA THR A 24 19.19 4.85 -2.12
C THR A 24 19.04 6.33 -1.75
N ASP A 25 19.68 7.26 -2.44
CA ASP A 25 19.68 8.65 -1.99
C ASP A 25 18.27 9.23 -1.83
N HIS A 26 17.29 8.79 -2.64
CA HIS A 26 15.88 9.19 -2.54
C HIS A 26 14.94 8.05 -3.03
N PRO A 27 14.57 7.09 -2.17
CA PRO A 27 13.65 6.02 -2.58
C PRO A 27 12.26 6.62 -2.82
N ILE A 28 11.75 6.49 -4.05
CA ILE A 28 10.42 7.00 -4.40
C ILE A 28 9.29 6.08 -3.93
N HIS A 29 9.55 4.78 -3.80
CA HIS A 29 8.54 3.78 -3.45
C HIS A 29 7.76 4.14 -2.18
N PRO A 30 8.40 4.49 -1.04
CA PRO A 30 7.67 4.89 0.17
C PRO A 30 6.78 6.11 -0.04
N ALA A 31 7.09 7.02 -0.97
CA ALA A 31 6.19 8.14 -1.26
C ALA A 31 4.98 7.67 -2.08
N ILE A 32 5.21 6.93 -3.17
CA ILE A 32 4.14 6.65 -4.14
C ILE A 32 3.22 5.49 -3.76
N VAL A 33 3.58 4.64 -2.79
CA VAL A 33 2.67 3.61 -2.26
C VAL A 33 1.45 4.17 -1.55
N HIS A 34 1.49 5.41 -1.06
CA HIS A 34 0.37 6.01 -0.33
C HIS A 34 -0.84 6.30 -1.23
N PHE A 35 -0.62 6.57 -2.51
CA PHE A 35 -1.71 6.82 -3.46
C PHE A 35 -2.63 5.61 -3.63
N PRO A 36 -2.14 4.41 -4.03
CA PRO A 36 -3.00 3.25 -4.14
C PRO A 36 -3.57 2.84 -2.78
N ILE A 37 -2.85 3.02 -1.67
CA ILE A 37 -3.39 2.76 -0.32
C ILE A 37 -4.61 3.64 -0.05
N ALA A 38 -4.49 4.96 -0.24
CA ALA A 38 -5.57 5.91 0.02
C ALA A 38 -6.77 5.68 -0.91
N PHE A 39 -6.53 5.53 -2.21
CA PHE A 39 -7.60 5.34 -3.18
C PHE A 39 -8.34 4.02 -3.01
N ASN A 40 -7.64 2.91 -2.77
CA ASN A 40 -8.27 1.62 -2.53
C ASN A 40 -9.04 1.62 -1.20
N THR A 41 -8.47 2.21 -0.14
CA THR A 41 -9.16 2.34 1.17
C THR A 41 -10.46 3.10 1.03
N LEU A 42 -10.46 4.24 0.34
CA LEU A 42 -11.67 5.04 0.14
C LEU A 42 -12.66 4.36 -0.81
N ALA A 43 -12.18 3.74 -1.90
CA ALA A 43 -13.04 3.01 -2.83
C ALA A 43 -13.81 1.88 -2.12
N TRP A 44 -13.11 1.02 -1.40
CA TRP A 44 -13.76 -0.09 -0.69
C TRP A 44 -14.56 0.39 0.52
N GLY A 45 -14.12 1.43 1.23
CA GLY A 45 -14.88 2.05 2.31
C GLY A 45 -16.24 2.57 1.84
N LEU A 46 -16.28 3.17 0.64
CA LEU A 46 -17.52 3.64 0.02
C LEU A 46 -18.39 2.48 -0.50
N ASP A 47 -17.79 1.42 -1.06
CA ASP A 47 -18.53 0.21 -1.43
C ASP A 47 -19.13 -0.49 -0.18
N ILE A 48 -18.41 -0.52 0.93
CA ILE A 48 -18.90 -0.99 2.23
C ILE A 48 -20.07 -0.12 2.72
N LEU A 49 -19.92 1.21 2.66
CA LEU A 49 -20.99 2.15 3.02
C LEU A 49 -22.23 1.95 2.14
N TYR A 50 -22.04 1.76 0.82
CA TYR A 50 -23.10 1.42 -0.11
C TYR A 50 -23.82 0.14 0.33
N ALA A 51 -23.08 -0.96 0.56
CA ALA A 51 -23.63 -2.24 0.99
C ALA A 51 -24.48 -2.12 2.27
N LEU A 52 -23.95 -1.42 3.26
CA LEU A 52 -24.63 -1.22 4.54
C LEU A 52 -25.84 -0.29 4.44
N THR A 53 -25.91 0.57 3.42
CA THR A 53 -27.04 1.50 3.23
C THR A 53 -28.14 0.91 2.35
N THR A 54 -27.81 0.06 1.37
CA THR A 54 -28.78 -0.39 0.35
C THR A 54 -29.07 -1.89 0.34
N THR A 55 -28.16 -2.74 0.81
CA THR A 55 -28.20 -4.18 0.47
C THR A 55 -28.27 -5.07 1.69
N TRP A 56 -27.49 -4.76 2.74
CA TRP A 56 -27.31 -5.65 3.88
C TRP A 56 -28.07 -5.13 5.11
N VAL A 57 -27.37 -4.86 6.21
CA VAL A 57 -27.97 -4.64 7.53
C VAL A 57 -28.83 -3.38 7.60
N GLN A 58 -28.59 -2.36 6.77
CA GLN A 58 -29.40 -1.14 6.66
C GLN A 58 -29.69 -0.47 8.01
N PRO A 59 -28.69 -0.22 8.87
CA PRO A 59 -28.92 0.39 10.17
C PRO A 59 -29.47 1.82 10.00
N GLU A 60 -30.43 2.18 10.85
CA GLU A 60 -31.16 3.46 10.77
C GLU A 60 -30.22 4.67 10.72
N PHE A 61 -29.12 4.66 11.48
CA PHE A 61 -28.14 5.74 11.48
C PHE A 61 -27.53 6.01 10.09
N LEU A 62 -27.31 4.97 9.28
CA LEU A 62 -26.78 5.13 7.92
C LEU A 62 -27.90 5.46 6.93
N THR A 63 -29.02 4.75 6.99
CA THR A 63 -30.12 4.96 6.04
C THR A 63 -30.71 6.36 6.17
N SER A 64 -30.87 6.89 7.38
CA SER A 64 -31.37 8.26 7.61
C SER A 64 -30.47 9.37 7.04
N ARG A 65 -29.22 9.05 6.68
CA ARG A 65 -28.22 10.02 6.18
C ARG A 65 -27.86 9.81 4.73
N PHE A 66 -27.86 8.56 4.27
CA PHE A 66 -27.25 8.19 2.99
C PHE A 66 -28.23 7.51 2.03
N SER A 67 -29.47 7.18 2.43
CA SER A 67 -30.39 6.43 1.57
C SER A 67 -31.04 7.25 0.45
N SER A 68 -30.75 8.55 0.34
CA SER A 68 -31.31 9.36 -0.74
C SER A 68 -30.79 8.87 -2.10
N PRO A 69 -31.62 8.80 -3.16
CA PRO A 69 -31.19 8.26 -4.45
C PRO A 69 -29.96 8.95 -5.06
N SER A 70 -29.85 10.28 -4.90
CA SER A 70 -28.69 11.03 -5.38
C SER A 70 -27.42 10.68 -4.59
N THR A 71 -27.52 10.58 -3.26
CA THR A 71 -26.38 10.22 -2.41
C THR A 71 -25.84 8.81 -2.72
N ILE A 72 -26.73 7.83 -2.90
CA ILE A 72 -26.33 6.46 -3.29
C ILE A 72 -25.63 6.44 -4.66
N LEU A 73 -26.12 7.24 -5.60
CA LEU A 73 -25.52 7.36 -6.93
C LEU A 73 -24.12 7.99 -6.86
N ASP A 74 -23.94 9.03 -6.05
CA ASP A 74 -22.64 9.69 -5.88
C ASP A 74 -21.62 8.80 -5.17
N ILE A 75 -22.04 8.06 -4.13
CA ILE A 75 -21.19 7.08 -3.43
C ILE A 75 -20.65 6.03 -4.41
N SER A 76 -21.53 5.44 -5.23
CA SER A 76 -21.13 4.40 -6.18
C SER A 76 -20.22 4.91 -7.31
N ARG A 77 -20.47 6.12 -7.82
CA ARG A 77 -19.58 6.76 -8.81
C ARG A 77 -18.21 7.07 -8.22
N LEU A 78 -18.19 7.68 -7.04
CA LEU A 78 -16.96 8.06 -6.37
C LEU A 78 -16.11 6.82 -6.06
N SER A 79 -16.73 5.75 -5.55
CA SER A 79 -16.01 4.50 -5.27
C SER A 79 -15.39 3.89 -6.53
N TYR A 80 -16.12 3.92 -7.66
CA TYR A 80 -15.62 3.44 -8.94
C TYR A 80 -14.42 4.25 -9.46
N PHE A 81 -14.48 5.57 -9.45
CA PHE A 81 -13.38 6.40 -9.93
C PHE A 81 -12.16 6.35 -9.01
N LEU A 82 -12.36 6.20 -7.70
CA LEU A 82 -11.27 5.93 -6.76
C LEU A 82 -10.63 4.57 -7.02
N LEU A 83 -11.41 3.53 -7.33
CA LEU A 83 -10.86 2.23 -7.73
C LEU A 83 -9.99 2.36 -9.00
N CYS A 84 -10.44 3.13 -10.00
CA CYS A 84 -9.64 3.43 -11.20
C CYS A 84 -8.34 4.17 -10.86
N ALA A 85 -8.41 5.20 -10.02
CA ALA A 85 -7.22 5.94 -9.57
C ALA A 85 -6.25 5.03 -8.79
N GLY A 86 -6.79 4.13 -7.95
CA GLY A 86 -6.04 3.10 -7.25
C GLY A 86 -5.31 2.17 -8.21
N LEU A 87 -5.98 1.65 -9.24
CA LEU A 87 -5.38 0.80 -10.27
C LEU A 87 -4.24 1.52 -11.01
N ILE A 88 -4.47 2.76 -11.45
CA ILE A 88 -3.46 3.55 -12.18
C ILE A 88 -2.23 3.80 -11.31
N THR A 89 -2.42 4.19 -10.05
CA THR A 89 -1.31 4.51 -9.14
C THR A 89 -0.61 3.28 -8.55
N THR A 90 -1.24 2.10 -8.59
CA THR A 90 -0.61 0.83 -8.19
C THR A 90 0.53 0.46 -9.13
N VAL A 91 0.42 0.73 -10.43
CA VAL A 91 1.45 0.39 -11.43
C VAL A 91 2.84 0.98 -11.09
N PRO A 92 3.00 2.31 -10.94
CA PRO A 92 4.31 2.87 -10.57
C PRO A 92 4.76 2.44 -9.16
N ALA A 93 3.83 2.19 -8.24
CA ALA A 93 4.16 1.67 -6.90
C ALA A 93 4.80 0.27 -6.98
N ILE A 94 4.23 -0.67 -7.76
CA ILE A 94 4.80 -2.00 -8.01
C ILE A 94 6.18 -1.89 -8.66
N MET A 95 6.31 -1.07 -9.72
CA MET A 95 7.58 -0.91 -10.43
C MET A 95 8.70 -0.41 -9.51
N SER A 96 8.42 0.62 -8.71
CA SER A 96 9.41 1.16 -7.77
C SER A 96 9.78 0.17 -6.65
N GLY A 97 8.82 -0.64 -6.18
CA GLY A 97 9.07 -1.70 -5.19
C GLY A 97 9.95 -2.82 -5.76
N ASN A 98 9.72 -3.21 -7.02
CA ASN A 98 10.54 -4.21 -7.71
C ASN A 98 12.00 -3.75 -7.86
N ILE A 99 12.23 -2.46 -8.14
CA ILE A 99 13.60 -1.90 -8.18
C ILE A 99 14.28 -2.06 -6.82
N GLN A 100 13.57 -1.78 -5.72
CA GLN A 100 14.10 -1.96 -4.36
C GLN A 100 14.37 -3.43 -4.03
N LEU A 101 13.45 -4.35 -4.37
CA LEU A 101 13.63 -5.78 -4.16
C LEU A 101 14.84 -6.32 -4.91
N VAL A 102 14.97 -6.00 -6.20
CA VAL A 102 16.12 -6.41 -7.03
C VAL A 102 17.42 -5.82 -6.47
N GLY A 103 17.41 -4.56 -6.06
CA GLY A 103 18.56 -3.93 -5.39
C GLY A 103 18.96 -4.66 -4.11
N MET A 104 17.98 -5.07 -3.31
CA MET A 104 18.22 -5.84 -2.08
C MET A 104 18.86 -7.20 -2.34
N ILE A 105 18.29 -7.96 -3.27
CA ILE A 105 18.81 -9.28 -3.67
C ILE A 105 20.24 -9.15 -4.23
N LYS A 106 20.49 -8.16 -5.10
CA LYS A 106 21.81 -7.94 -5.70
C LYS A 106 22.87 -7.63 -4.66
N LYS A 107 22.61 -6.71 -3.72
CA LYS A 107 23.60 -6.34 -2.70
C LYS A 107 23.87 -7.47 -1.72
N ASN A 108 22.84 -8.26 -1.38
CA ASN A 108 23.01 -9.44 -0.54
C ASN A 108 23.78 -10.57 -1.26
N GLY A 109 23.89 -10.51 -2.59
CA GLY A 109 24.49 -11.55 -3.41
C GLY A 109 23.60 -12.78 -3.55
N GLY A 110 22.28 -12.58 -3.63
CA GLY A 110 21.24 -13.61 -3.68
C GLY A 110 20.13 -13.37 -2.64
N PRO A 111 19.02 -14.13 -2.67
CA PRO A 111 17.93 -13.98 -1.70
C PRO A 111 18.19 -14.69 -0.36
N TRP A 112 19.19 -15.57 -0.32
CA TRP A 112 19.44 -16.50 0.78
C TRP A 112 20.36 -15.89 1.85
N GLU A 113 20.18 -16.32 3.09
CA GLU A 113 21.14 -16.06 4.16
C GLU A 113 22.46 -16.77 3.86
N LYS A 114 23.56 -16.26 4.41
CA LYS A 114 24.89 -16.86 4.28
C LYS A 114 25.37 -17.41 5.61
N ASP A 115 26.11 -18.51 5.59
CA ASP A 115 26.83 -19.03 6.75
C ASP A 115 28.15 -18.28 6.98
N ALA A 116 28.90 -18.69 8.01
CA ALA A 116 30.19 -18.08 8.34
C ALA A 116 31.26 -18.24 7.24
N ALA A 117 31.08 -19.21 6.34
CA ALA A 117 31.94 -19.44 5.18
C ALA A 117 31.44 -18.71 3.91
N GLY A 118 30.34 -17.94 4.02
CA GLY A 118 29.74 -17.22 2.90
C GLY A 118 28.86 -18.07 1.98
N LYS A 119 28.61 -19.34 2.32
CA LYS A 119 27.75 -20.24 1.53
C LYS A 119 26.28 -19.95 1.84
N ALA A 120 25.43 -20.02 0.81
CA ALA A 120 23.99 -19.85 0.97
C ALA A 120 23.38 -20.95 1.86
N LYS A 121 22.50 -20.54 2.77
CA LYS A 121 21.62 -21.41 3.56
C LYS A 121 20.30 -21.60 2.83
N ASP A 122 19.50 -22.57 3.29
CA ASP A 122 18.13 -22.80 2.81
C ASP A 122 17.12 -21.77 3.33
N THR A 123 17.56 -20.86 4.21
CA THR A 123 16.75 -19.77 4.77
C THR A 123 16.91 -18.50 3.95
N MET A 124 15.79 -17.88 3.58
CA MET A 124 15.78 -16.58 2.90
C MET A 124 16.04 -15.46 3.88
N VAL A 125 16.78 -14.43 3.46
CA VAL A 125 17.02 -13.26 4.31
C VAL A 125 15.68 -12.65 4.74
N PRO A 126 15.44 -12.41 6.05
CA PRO A 126 14.13 -12.00 6.57
C PRO A 126 13.53 -10.79 5.86
N ARG A 127 14.34 -9.76 5.57
CA ARG A 127 13.89 -8.56 4.84
C ARG A 127 13.45 -8.86 3.41
N ILE A 128 14.18 -9.72 2.69
CA ILE A 128 13.85 -10.13 1.32
C ILE A 128 12.55 -10.95 1.32
N LYS A 129 12.42 -11.89 2.27
CA LYS A 129 11.19 -12.68 2.48
C LYS A 129 9.98 -11.77 2.77
N ALA A 130 10.15 -10.78 3.65
CA ALA A 130 9.12 -9.82 3.98
C ALA A 130 8.73 -8.96 2.76
N THR A 131 9.70 -8.52 1.94
CA THR A 131 9.43 -7.77 0.70
C THR A 131 8.69 -8.60 -0.33
N ILE A 132 9.07 -9.87 -0.54
CA ILE A 132 8.36 -10.77 -1.45
C ILE A 132 6.93 -11.01 -0.95
N THR A 133 6.76 -11.23 0.36
CA THR A 133 5.43 -11.41 0.95
C THR A 133 4.56 -10.16 0.76
N HIS A 134 5.12 -8.97 1.00
CA HIS A 134 4.46 -7.70 0.75
C HIS A 134 4.07 -7.54 -0.72
N ALA A 135 4.98 -7.84 -1.65
CA ALA A 135 4.72 -7.76 -3.09
C ALA A 135 3.58 -8.70 -3.50
N ILE A 136 3.63 -9.98 -3.11
CA ILE A 136 2.60 -10.99 -3.45
C ILE A 136 1.21 -10.55 -2.98
N ILE A 137 1.09 -10.05 -1.74
CA ILE A 137 -0.21 -9.60 -1.22
C ILE A 137 -0.75 -8.44 -2.06
N ASN A 138 0.10 -7.47 -2.41
CA ASN A 138 -0.33 -6.34 -3.25
C ASN A 138 -0.64 -6.72 -4.69
N ASP A 139 0.07 -7.70 -5.27
CA ASP A 139 -0.22 -8.21 -6.62
C ASP A 139 -1.58 -8.91 -6.66
N ILE A 140 -1.93 -9.67 -5.61
CA ILE A 140 -3.27 -10.25 -5.45
C ILE A 140 -4.32 -9.14 -5.35
N VAL A 141 -4.10 -8.13 -4.49
CA VAL A 141 -4.99 -6.97 -4.35
C VAL A 141 -5.19 -6.28 -5.71
N PHE A 142 -4.12 -6.06 -6.47
CA PHE A 142 -4.17 -5.44 -7.79
C PHE A 142 -5.00 -6.27 -8.78
N ALA A 143 -4.74 -7.58 -8.87
CA ALA A 143 -5.46 -8.47 -9.78
C ALA A 143 -6.95 -8.55 -9.45
N VAL A 144 -7.31 -8.66 -8.16
CA VAL A 144 -8.71 -8.70 -7.72
C VAL A 144 -9.39 -7.34 -7.92
N ASN A 145 -8.69 -6.22 -7.72
CA ASN A 145 -9.22 -4.89 -8.06
C ASN A 145 -9.45 -4.72 -9.56
N LEU A 146 -8.57 -5.24 -10.41
CA LEU A 146 -8.74 -5.21 -11.86
C LEU A 146 -10.00 -5.99 -12.27
N TYR A 147 -10.22 -7.15 -11.65
CA TYR A 147 -11.46 -7.91 -11.83
C TYR A 147 -12.69 -7.15 -11.32
N SER A 148 -12.61 -6.55 -10.12
CA SER A 148 -13.68 -5.73 -9.53
C SER A 148 -14.09 -4.57 -10.44
N TRP A 149 -13.11 -3.85 -10.99
CA TRP A 149 -13.32 -2.81 -11.98
C TRP A 149 -13.98 -3.36 -13.26
N TYR A 150 -13.45 -4.46 -13.79
CA TYR A 150 -13.94 -5.07 -15.02
C TYR A 150 -15.42 -5.48 -14.94
N ILE A 151 -15.89 -5.98 -13.79
CA ILE A 151 -17.29 -6.39 -13.63
C ILE A 151 -18.26 -5.23 -13.34
N ARG A 152 -17.75 -4.03 -13.02
CA ARG A 152 -18.54 -2.80 -12.80
C ARG A 152 -18.70 -1.93 -14.03
N LYS A 153 -17.78 -2.04 -15.00
CA LYS A 153 -17.80 -1.25 -16.24
C LYS A 153 -19.06 -1.52 -17.07
N ASP A 154 -19.38 -0.57 -17.95
CA ASP A 154 -20.48 -0.74 -18.90
C ASP A 154 -20.23 -1.91 -19.88
N LYS A 155 -21.33 -2.57 -20.26
CA LYS A 155 -21.32 -3.71 -21.18
C LYS A 155 -22.13 -3.34 -22.42
N ALA A 156 -21.83 -3.98 -23.54
CA ALA A 156 -22.61 -3.79 -24.76
C ALA A 156 -24.09 -4.11 -24.48
N GLY A 157 -24.98 -3.15 -24.74
CA GLY A 157 -26.42 -3.28 -24.46
C GLY A 157 -26.84 -3.14 -23.00
N TYR A 158 -25.93 -2.84 -22.07
CA TYR A 158 -26.25 -2.61 -20.65
C TYR A 158 -25.34 -1.56 -20.01
N THR A 159 -25.94 -0.43 -19.61
CA THR A 159 -25.26 0.62 -18.87
C THR A 159 -25.43 0.39 -17.37
N ASN A 160 -24.32 0.24 -16.65
CA ASN A 160 -24.34 0.17 -15.20
C ASN A 160 -24.39 1.61 -14.66
N VAL A 161 -25.59 2.14 -14.47
CA VAL A 161 -25.79 3.52 -14.01
C VAL A 161 -25.05 3.74 -12.68
N GLY A 162 -24.13 4.71 -12.68
CA GLY A 162 -23.29 5.01 -11.52
C GLY A 162 -22.19 4.00 -11.23
N HIS A 163 -21.99 3.01 -12.11
CA HIS A 163 -21.09 1.89 -11.91
C HIS A 163 -21.33 1.19 -10.56
N ALA A 164 -22.59 0.99 -10.20
CA ALA A 164 -22.98 0.41 -8.91
C ALA A 164 -22.29 -0.94 -8.67
N PRO A 165 -21.76 -1.18 -7.46
CA PRO A 165 -21.12 -2.45 -7.13
C PRO A 165 -22.19 -3.55 -7.03
N ASN A 166 -21.91 -4.71 -7.63
CA ASN A 166 -22.73 -5.91 -7.42
C ASN A 166 -22.26 -6.69 -6.18
N GLN A 167 -22.97 -7.76 -5.82
CA GLN A 167 -22.64 -8.56 -4.62
C GLN A 167 -21.18 -9.03 -4.59
N THR A 168 -20.59 -9.40 -5.74
CA THR A 168 -19.18 -9.80 -5.81
C THR A 168 -18.25 -8.64 -5.48
N ASN A 169 -18.52 -7.43 -6.00
CA ASN A 169 -17.75 -6.23 -5.65
C ASN A 169 -17.82 -5.92 -4.16
N LEU A 170 -19.01 -6.05 -3.55
CA LEU A 170 -19.19 -5.80 -2.12
C LEU A 170 -18.38 -6.78 -1.27
N ILE A 171 -18.38 -8.07 -1.62
CA ILE A 171 -17.57 -9.09 -0.93
C ILE A 171 -16.08 -8.76 -1.09
N ILE A 172 -15.64 -8.40 -2.30
CA ILE A 172 -14.25 -7.98 -2.57
C ILE A 172 -13.85 -6.82 -1.67
N ALA A 173 -14.69 -5.78 -1.54
CA ALA A 173 -14.38 -4.61 -0.71
C ALA A 173 -14.19 -4.99 0.77
N PHE A 174 -15.06 -5.82 1.33
CA PHE A 174 -14.95 -6.29 2.72
C PHE A 174 -13.72 -7.17 2.97
N VAL A 175 -13.29 -7.97 1.99
CA VAL A 175 -12.13 -8.86 2.12
C VAL A 175 -10.81 -8.11 1.88
N LEU A 176 -10.73 -7.28 0.84
CA LEU A 176 -9.48 -6.65 0.45
C LEU A 176 -9.05 -5.52 1.40
N LEU A 177 -10.00 -4.82 2.03
CA LEU A 177 -9.67 -3.75 2.97
C LEU A 177 -8.76 -4.23 4.13
N PRO A 178 -9.09 -5.29 4.89
CA PRO A 178 -8.18 -5.81 5.92
C PRO A 178 -6.88 -6.39 5.34
N PHE A 179 -6.91 -7.01 4.16
CA PHE A 179 -5.69 -7.49 3.49
C PHE A 179 -4.71 -6.35 3.15
N LEU A 180 -5.23 -5.20 2.71
CA LEU A 180 -4.42 -4.01 2.48
C LEU A 180 -3.79 -3.50 3.78
N MET A 181 -4.52 -3.51 4.90
CA MET A 181 -3.96 -3.11 6.20
C MET A 181 -2.85 -4.05 6.67
N ILE A 182 -3.00 -5.36 6.46
CA ILE A 182 -1.95 -6.35 6.73
C ILE A 182 -0.74 -6.08 5.84
N SER A 183 -0.94 -5.84 4.55
CA SER A 183 0.13 -5.51 3.60
C SER A 183 0.87 -4.23 4.01
N ALA A 184 0.14 -3.18 4.37
CA ALA A 184 0.69 -1.90 4.83
C ALA A 184 1.53 -2.07 6.12
N LYS A 185 1.09 -2.93 7.06
CA LYS A 185 1.87 -3.28 8.24
C LYS A 185 3.20 -3.95 7.88
N ILE A 186 3.21 -4.85 6.88
CA ILE A 186 4.46 -5.46 6.40
C ILE A 186 5.35 -4.38 5.76
N GLY A 187 4.80 -3.47 4.97
CA GLY A 187 5.51 -2.30 4.44
C GLY A 187 6.17 -1.46 5.55
N GLY A 188 5.42 -1.14 6.61
CA GLY A 188 5.95 -0.46 7.78
C GLY A 188 7.06 -1.26 8.48
N THR A 189 6.94 -2.59 8.56
CA THR A 189 8.00 -3.46 9.10
C THR A 189 9.27 -3.38 8.27
N LEU A 190 9.15 -3.37 6.93
CA LEU A 190 10.31 -3.19 6.03
C LEU A 190 11.01 -1.86 6.27
N THR A 191 10.26 -0.78 6.45
CA THR A 191 10.81 0.55 6.69
C THR A 191 11.43 0.68 8.08
N TYR A 192 10.66 0.38 9.14
CA TYR A 192 11.08 0.68 10.51
C TYR A 192 11.98 -0.38 11.14
N ASN A 193 11.82 -1.66 10.76
CA ASN A 193 12.62 -2.75 11.35
C ASN A 193 13.79 -3.16 10.47
N HIS A 194 13.72 -2.91 9.15
CA HIS A 194 14.75 -3.32 8.20
C HIS A 194 15.40 -2.15 7.44
N GLY A 195 15.00 -0.90 7.71
CA GLY A 195 15.59 0.28 7.09
C GLY A 195 15.33 0.42 5.59
N VAL A 196 14.41 -0.37 5.03
CA VAL A 196 14.13 -0.37 3.58
C VAL A 196 13.45 0.94 3.20
N GLY A 197 14.04 1.64 2.24
CA GLY A 197 13.52 2.92 1.78
C GLY A 197 13.79 4.08 2.75
N LEU A 198 14.69 3.93 3.72
CA LEU A 198 15.18 5.03 4.55
C LEU A 198 16.58 5.45 4.11
N ASN A 199 16.83 6.75 4.19
CA ASN A 199 18.17 7.32 4.25
C ASN A 199 18.28 8.01 5.61
N LEU A 200 18.62 7.25 6.66
CA LEU A 200 18.70 7.79 8.01
C LEU A 200 19.84 8.82 8.06
N GLY A 201 19.46 10.09 8.25
CA GLY A 201 20.28 11.27 8.53
C GLY A 201 21.76 11.19 8.14
N ARG A 202 22.15 11.85 7.04
CA ARG A 202 23.55 12.00 6.63
C ARG A 202 24.45 12.33 7.81
N LYS A 203 25.62 11.70 7.85
CA LYS A 203 26.78 12.22 8.57
C LYS A 203 27.00 13.65 8.05
N LYS A 204 26.87 14.67 8.92
CA LYS A 204 27.30 16.02 8.59
C LYS A 204 28.78 15.92 8.25
N ILE A 205 29.14 16.14 6.99
CA ILE A 205 30.55 16.33 6.63
C ILE A 205 30.95 17.59 7.36
N VAL A 206 31.78 17.43 8.38
CA VAL A 206 32.46 18.55 9.03
C VAL A 206 33.65 18.81 8.12
N GLU A 207 33.53 19.81 7.25
CA GLU A 207 34.71 20.49 6.71
C GLU A 207 35.39 21.29 7.83
#